data_AF-A0A1L5FC65-F1
#
_entry.id   AF-A0A1L5FC65-F1
#
_cell.length_a   1.000
_cell.length_b   1.000
_cell.length_c   1.000
_cell.angle_alpha   90.00
_cell.angle_beta   90.00
_cell.angle_gamma   90.00
#
_symmetry.space_group_name_H-M   'P 1'
#
loop_
_entity.id
_entity.type
_entity.pdbx_description
1 polymer ?
#
loop_
_entity_poly.entity_id
_entity_poly.type
_entity_poly.pdbx_seq_one_letter_code
_entity_poly.pdbx_strand_id
1 'polypeptide(L)'
;MKGVNSLRGDEKTSLVLMVQNSHRIFCYYNVSSMTVKEFEDRYGEALWINSKPVIKVYSVEDGIAKNIETIFIDPFADSWYIDIEKDDMDLFVKLGRIISGNKFVEFAVSNTVTTPRNSKSLDNSLYFLDVSQSNISNLEKEFSNNFTRGKKKLNIQN
;
A
#
# COMPACT_ATOMS: atom_id res chain seq x y z
N MET A 1 5.47 -17.07 -39.77
CA MET A 1 5.48 -16.96 -38.30
C MET A 1 4.84 -15.65 -37.93
N LYS A 2 3.65 -15.66 -37.32
CA LYS A 2 2.93 -14.46 -36.92
C LYS A 2 3.63 -13.85 -35.71
N GLY A 3 3.93 -12.56 -35.78
CA GLY A 3 4.53 -11.79 -34.70
C GLY A 3 3.67 -11.88 -33.45
N VAL A 4 4.35 -12.07 -32.32
CA VAL A 4 3.76 -11.93 -30.99
C VAL A 4 3.40 -10.45 -30.86
N ASN A 5 2.11 -10.13 -30.99
CA ASN A 5 1.60 -8.78 -30.72
C ASN A 5 1.91 -8.46 -29.24
N SER A 6 2.90 -7.62 -29.03
CA SER A 6 3.19 -6.98 -27.74
C SER A 6 2.00 -6.12 -27.34
N LEU A 7 1.21 -6.58 -26.36
CA LEU A 7 0.12 -5.82 -25.74
C LEU A 7 0.63 -4.73 -24.78
N ARG A 8 1.86 -4.24 -24.92
CA ARG A 8 2.51 -3.31 -23.97
C ARG A 8 2.38 -1.83 -24.36
N GLY A 9 1.23 -1.43 -24.90
CA GLY A 9 0.99 -0.06 -25.37
C GLY A 9 0.34 0.88 -24.34
N ASP A 10 -0.61 0.39 -23.54
CA ASP A 10 -1.59 1.26 -22.85
C ASP A 10 -1.87 0.85 -21.38
N GLU A 11 -1.00 0.09 -20.73
CA GLU A 11 -1.20 -0.21 -19.31
C GLU A 11 -0.88 1.01 -18.46
N LYS A 12 -1.89 1.56 -17.78
CA LYS A 12 -1.74 2.68 -16.84
C LYS A 12 -0.70 2.34 -15.76
N THR A 13 0.10 3.34 -15.36
CA THR A 13 0.99 3.21 -14.20
C THR A 13 0.20 2.71 -12.98
N SER A 14 0.69 1.66 -12.35
CA SER A 14 0.05 0.98 -11.23
C SER A 14 1.03 0.72 -10.11
N LEU A 15 0.53 0.73 -8.88
CA LEU A 15 1.29 0.46 -7.66
C LEU A 15 0.33 -0.16 -6.65
N VAL A 16 0.66 -1.34 -6.17
CA VAL A 16 -0.14 -2.06 -5.18
C VAL A 16 0.75 -2.44 -4.01
N LEU A 17 0.22 -2.28 -2.81
CA LEU A 17 0.88 -2.63 -1.56
C LEU A 17 0.15 -3.78 -0.88
N MET A 18 0.91 -4.75 -0.39
CA MET A 18 0.44 -5.94 0.31
C MET A 18 1.20 -6.13 1.62
N VAL A 19 0.52 -6.72 2.60
CA VAL A 19 1.12 -7.11 3.87
C VAL A 19 1.62 -8.54 3.76
N GLN A 20 2.86 -8.77 4.15
CA GLN A 20 3.41 -10.12 4.24
C GLN A 20 3.39 -10.64 5.68
N ASN A 21 3.78 -9.81 6.64
CA ASN A 21 3.68 -10.09 8.07
C ASN A 21 3.66 -8.77 8.87
N SER A 22 3.76 -8.85 10.20
CA SER A 22 3.73 -7.69 11.11
C SER A 22 4.83 -6.66 10.84
N HIS A 23 5.97 -7.07 10.27
CA HIS A 23 7.15 -6.22 10.05
C HIS A 23 7.64 -6.21 8.60
N ARG A 24 6.83 -6.72 7.65
CA ARG A 24 7.20 -6.76 6.24
C ARG A 24 6.00 -6.52 5.36
N ILE A 25 6.17 -5.55 4.46
CA ILE A 25 5.25 -5.27 3.36
C ILE A 25 5.94 -5.56 2.04
N PHE A 26 5.14 -5.79 1.02
CA PHE A 26 5.60 -6.05 -0.34
C PHE A 26 4.78 -5.21 -1.30
N CYS A 27 5.44 -4.57 -2.25
CA CYS A 27 4.77 -3.86 -3.32
C CYS A 27 5.22 -4.35 -4.69
N TYR A 28 4.33 -4.24 -5.66
CA TYR A 28 4.63 -4.40 -7.07
C TYR A 28 4.04 -3.23 -7.84
N TYR A 29 4.67 -2.88 -8.95
CA TYR A 29 4.36 -1.70 -9.72
C TYR A 29 4.76 -1.83 -11.17
N ASN A 30 4.10 -1.04 -12.01
CA ASN A 30 4.45 -0.84 -13.41
C ASN A 30 4.42 0.66 -13.71
N VAL A 31 5.45 1.17 -14.40
CA VAL A 31 5.48 2.55 -14.89
C VAL A 31 5.23 2.53 -16.39
N SER A 32 4.13 3.15 -16.82
CA SER A 32 3.74 3.16 -18.21
C SER A 32 4.62 4.06 -19.06
N SER A 33 4.76 3.74 -20.34
CA SER A 33 5.44 4.60 -21.32
C SER A 33 4.81 6.00 -21.38
N MET A 34 3.51 6.13 -21.10
CA MET A 34 2.83 7.42 -21.03
C MET A 34 3.34 8.26 -19.86
N THR A 35 3.49 7.67 -18.66
CA THR A 35 4.04 8.37 -17.50
C THR A 35 5.49 8.77 -17.71
N VAL A 36 6.29 7.94 -18.38
CA VAL A 36 7.66 8.31 -18.80
C VAL A 36 7.62 9.53 -19.71
N LYS A 37 6.80 9.47 -20.76
CA LYS A 37 6.66 10.57 -21.72
C LYS A 37 6.17 11.87 -21.07
N GLU A 38 5.17 11.82 -20.20
CA GLU A 38 4.67 12.98 -19.46
C GLU A 38 5.75 13.60 -18.56
N PHE A 39 6.61 12.75 -17.97
CA PHE A 39 7.74 13.22 -17.19
C PHE A 39 8.77 13.92 -18.10
N GLU A 40 9.15 13.30 -19.21
CA GLU A 40 10.13 13.84 -20.16
C GLU A 40 9.63 15.14 -20.81
N ASP A 41 8.34 15.23 -21.16
CA ASP A 41 7.72 16.44 -21.69
C ASP A 41 7.75 17.60 -20.67
N ARG A 42 7.67 17.30 -19.38
CA ARG A 42 7.64 18.31 -18.30
C ARG A 42 9.02 18.70 -17.79
N TYR A 43 9.95 17.75 -17.69
CA TYR A 43 11.24 17.92 -17.03
C TYR A 43 12.44 17.74 -17.97
N GLY A 44 12.23 17.19 -19.16
CA GLY A 44 13.27 16.87 -20.13
C GLY A 44 13.83 15.46 -19.94
N GLU A 45 14.18 14.83 -21.07
CA GLU A 45 14.79 13.50 -21.15
C GLU A 45 16.09 13.41 -20.31
N ALA A 46 16.90 14.46 -20.30
CA ALA A 46 18.12 14.50 -19.50
C ALA A 46 17.84 14.32 -17.99
N LEU A 47 16.71 14.85 -17.48
CA LEU A 47 16.35 14.62 -16.07
C LEU A 47 15.79 13.22 -15.85
N TRP A 48 15.16 12.59 -16.84
CA TRP A 48 14.74 11.19 -16.71
C TRP A 48 15.96 10.28 -16.50
N ILE A 49 16.96 10.41 -17.37
CA ILE A 49 18.20 9.62 -17.32
C ILE A 49 18.97 9.83 -16.00
N ASN A 50 19.07 11.08 -15.53
CA ASN A 50 19.91 11.42 -14.38
C ASN A 50 19.20 11.33 -13.02
N SER A 51 17.87 11.16 -13.00
CA SER A 51 17.13 10.98 -11.76
C SER A 51 17.17 9.53 -11.27
N LYS A 52 16.78 9.31 -10.01
CA LYS A 52 16.71 7.97 -9.42
C LYS A 52 15.27 7.59 -9.08
N PRO A 53 14.81 6.38 -9.44
CA PRO A 53 13.51 5.89 -9.02
C PRO A 53 13.51 5.59 -7.52
N VAL A 54 12.37 5.89 -6.89
CA VAL A 54 12.22 5.89 -5.43
C VAL A 54 10.84 5.41 -5.03
N ILE A 55 10.81 4.60 -3.99
CA ILE A 55 9.60 4.28 -3.21
C ILE A 55 9.67 5.05 -1.90
N LYS A 56 8.64 5.84 -1.60
CA LYS A 56 8.47 6.50 -0.30
C LYS A 56 7.39 5.80 0.50
N VAL A 57 7.75 5.37 1.71
CA VAL A 57 6.84 4.69 2.64
C VAL A 57 6.22 5.72 3.58
N TYR A 58 4.91 5.63 3.77
CA TYR A 58 4.16 6.52 4.63
C TYR A 58 3.38 5.72 5.66
N SER A 59 3.44 6.16 6.92
CA SER A 59 2.49 5.75 7.95
C SER A 59 1.33 6.73 8.03
N VAL A 60 0.15 6.23 8.37
CA VAL A 60 -1.03 7.05 8.67
C VAL A 60 -1.38 6.86 10.14
N GLU A 61 -1.37 7.95 10.90
CA GLU A 61 -1.75 7.96 12.31
C GLU A 61 -2.70 9.15 12.51
N ASP A 62 -3.90 8.89 13.03
CA ASP A 62 -4.97 9.89 13.20
C ASP A 62 -5.28 10.70 11.93
N GLY A 63 -5.21 10.04 10.76
CA GLY A 63 -5.43 10.66 9.46
C GLY A 63 -4.25 11.51 8.94
N ILE A 64 -3.14 11.57 9.68
CA ILE A 64 -1.93 12.30 9.29
C ILE A 64 -0.95 11.33 8.65
N ALA A 65 -0.59 11.60 7.40
CA ALA A 65 0.42 10.82 6.67
C ALA A 65 1.83 11.35 6.96
N LYS A 66 2.73 10.48 7.44
CA LYS A 66 4.15 10.79 7.70
C LYS A 66 5.04 9.91 6.84
N ASN A 67 5.98 10.51 6.11
CA ASN A 67 7.01 9.73 5.43
C ASN A 67 7.96 9.13 6.48
N ILE A 68 8.05 7.80 6.51
CA ILE A 68 8.89 7.07 7.46
C ILE A 68 10.16 6.51 6.80
N GLU A 69 10.13 6.29 5.48
CA GLU A 69 11.27 5.73 4.75
C GLU A 69 11.29 6.21 3.30
N THR A 70 12.50 6.30 2.72
CA THR A 70 12.73 6.60 1.30
C THR A 70 13.74 5.59 0.75
N ILE A 71 13.29 4.76 -0.19
CA ILE A 71 14.06 3.64 -0.74
C ILE A 71 14.39 3.96 -2.19
N PHE A 72 15.68 4.02 -2.52
CA PHE A 72 16.13 4.07 -3.92
C PHE A 72 16.09 2.66 -4.50
N ILE A 73 15.41 2.52 -5.63
CA ILE A 73 15.19 1.23 -6.28
C ILE A 73 15.97 1.14 -7.60
N ASP A 74 16.15 -0.08 -8.09
CA ASP A 74 16.72 -0.30 -9.41
C ASP A 74 15.72 0.11 -10.51
N PRO A 75 16.14 0.77 -11.61
CA PRO A 75 15.24 1.16 -12.71
C PRO A 75 14.52 0.01 -13.41
N PHE A 76 15.04 -1.21 -13.31
CA PHE A 76 14.46 -2.42 -13.91
C PHE A 76 13.65 -3.25 -12.91
N ALA A 77 13.63 -2.88 -11.62
CA ALA A 77 12.79 -3.55 -10.63
C ALA A 77 11.32 -3.15 -10.81
N ASP A 78 10.43 -4.12 -10.70
CA ASP A 78 8.97 -3.98 -10.76
C ASP A 78 8.29 -4.32 -9.42
N SER A 79 9.08 -4.67 -8.41
CA SER A 79 8.60 -5.10 -7.11
C SER A 79 9.67 -4.95 -6.02
N TRP A 80 9.23 -4.85 -4.76
CA TRP A 80 10.12 -4.63 -3.63
C TRP A 80 9.55 -5.19 -2.32
N TYR A 81 10.41 -5.79 -1.50
CA TYR A 81 10.13 -6.12 -0.09
C TYR A 81 10.66 -5.01 0.80
N ILE A 82 9.83 -4.56 1.74
CA ILE A 82 10.13 -3.45 2.64
C ILE A 82 9.95 -3.95 4.07
N ASP A 83 11.03 -3.91 4.83
CA ASP A 83 11.00 -4.18 6.27
C ASP A 83 10.60 -2.91 7.01
N ILE A 84 9.67 -3.01 7.96
CA ILE A 84 9.21 -1.89 8.78
C ILE A 84 9.54 -2.14 10.25
N GLU A 85 9.84 -1.06 10.98
CA GLU A 85 10.29 -1.16 12.37
C GLU A 85 9.16 -1.44 13.37
N LYS A 86 7.92 -1.05 13.05
CA LYS A 86 6.75 -1.20 13.92
C LYS A 86 5.68 -2.06 13.28
N ASP A 87 4.90 -2.72 14.12
CA ASP A 87 3.70 -3.46 13.76
C ASP A 87 2.44 -2.59 13.92
N ASP A 88 1.28 -3.14 13.58
CA ASP A 88 -0.03 -2.46 13.74
C ASP A 88 -0.11 -1.09 13.07
N MET A 89 0.44 -0.99 11.86
CA MET A 89 0.56 0.28 11.14
C MET A 89 -0.37 0.33 9.94
N ASP A 90 -1.07 1.44 9.79
CA ASP A 90 -1.66 1.84 8.51
C ASP A 90 -0.58 2.44 7.60
N LEU A 91 -0.36 1.82 6.45
CA LEU A 91 0.75 2.10 5.55
C LEU A 91 0.27 2.25 4.12
N PHE A 92 0.88 3.19 3.40
CA PHE A 92 0.81 3.25 1.94
C PHE A 92 2.18 3.67 1.39
N VAL A 93 2.40 3.43 0.10
CA VAL A 93 3.63 3.82 -0.58
C VAL A 93 3.35 4.74 -1.76
N LYS A 94 4.32 5.59 -2.07
CA LYS A 94 4.36 6.41 -3.28
C LYS A 94 5.54 6.00 -4.14
N LEU A 95 5.28 5.76 -5.42
CA LEU A 95 6.31 5.52 -6.44
C LEU A 95 6.60 6.83 -7.16
N GLY A 96 7.87 7.09 -7.44
CA GLY A 96 8.26 8.28 -8.17
C GLY A 96 9.75 8.34 -8.44
N ARG A 97 10.25 9.54 -8.74
CA ARG A 97 11.68 9.81 -8.93
C ARG A 97 12.12 11.02 -8.12
N ILE A 98 13.36 10.99 -7.64
CA ILE A 98 14.03 12.18 -7.11
C ILE A 98 14.83 12.82 -8.23
N ILE A 99 14.51 14.08 -8.53
CA ILE A 99 15.19 14.90 -9.54
C ILE A 99 16.17 15.89 -8.87
N SER A 100 16.96 16.60 -9.69
CA SER A 100 17.86 17.66 -9.22
C SER A 100 17.16 18.62 -8.26
N GLY A 101 17.83 18.98 -7.17
CA GLY A 101 17.25 19.78 -6.08
C GLY A 101 16.46 18.98 -5.05
N ASN A 102 16.63 17.65 -5.01
CA ASN A 102 16.01 16.74 -4.03
C ASN A 102 14.47 16.75 -4.06
N LYS A 103 13.87 17.14 -5.19
CA LYS A 103 12.42 17.17 -5.38
C LYS A 103 11.91 15.78 -5.76
N PHE A 104 10.90 15.31 -5.04
CA PHE A 104 10.19 14.08 -5.37
C PHE A 104 9.09 14.36 -6.41
N VAL A 105 9.10 13.62 -7.51
CA VAL A 105 8.06 13.62 -8.53
C VAL A 105 7.31 12.29 -8.43
N GLU A 106 6.06 12.36 -8.00
CA GLU A 106 5.17 11.21 -7.81
C GLU A 106 4.60 10.71 -9.13
N PHE A 107 4.55 9.38 -9.30
CA PHE A 107 3.93 8.68 -10.43
C PHE A 107 2.65 7.95 -10.03
N ALA A 108 2.67 7.32 -8.85
CA ALA A 108 1.53 6.57 -8.34
C ALA A 108 1.54 6.49 -6.81
N VAL A 109 0.35 6.25 -6.27
CA VAL A 109 0.09 6.01 -4.84
C VAL A 109 -0.61 4.67 -4.72
N SER A 110 -0.21 3.85 -3.76
CA SER A 110 -0.82 2.54 -3.52
C SER A 110 -2.17 2.66 -2.79
N ASN A 111 -2.85 1.52 -2.64
CA ASN A 111 -3.80 1.32 -1.56
C ASN A 111 -3.12 1.47 -0.18
N THR A 112 -3.91 1.79 0.84
CA THR A 112 -3.50 1.68 2.24
C THR A 112 -3.70 0.25 2.72
N VAL A 113 -2.78 -0.25 3.53
CA VAL A 113 -2.86 -1.55 4.20
C VAL A 113 -2.59 -1.40 5.69
N THR A 114 -3.12 -2.31 6.51
CA THR A 114 -2.83 -2.35 7.94
C THR A 114 -2.01 -3.60 8.25
N THR A 115 -0.80 -3.44 8.79
CA THR A 115 -0.02 -4.59 9.25
C THR A 115 -0.60 -5.16 10.53
N PRO A 116 -0.58 -6.49 10.74
CA PRO A 116 -1.06 -7.06 12.00
C PRO A 116 -0.11 -6.73 13.15
N ARG A 117 -0.63 -6.71 14.36
CA ARG A 117 0.18 -6.79 15.58
C ARG A 117 1.01 -8.08 15.60
N ASN A 118 2.23 -7.97 16.10
CA ASN A 118 3.12 -9.09 16.37
C ASN A 118 2.83 -9.75 17.73
N SER A 119 2.01 -9.13 18.57
CA SER A 119 1.53 -9.69 19.83
C SER A 119 0.27 -10.54 19.64
N LYS A 120 0.14 -11.62 20.41
CA LYS A 120 -1.12 -12.37 20.53
C LYS A 120 -2.25 -11.46 21.05
N SER A 121 -3.47 -11.65 20.54
CA SER A 121 -4.66 -11.09 21.18
C SER A 121 -4.82 -11.65 22.60
N LEU A 122 -5.20 -10.77 23.54
CA LEU A 122 -5.64 -11.19 24.88
C LEU A 122 -7.07 -11.74 24.87
N ASP A 123 -7.80 -11.51 23.79
CA ASP A 123 -9.10 -12.15 23.56
C ASP A 123 -8.90 -13.63 23.23
N ASN A 124 -9.36 -14.49 24.14
CA ASN A 124 -9.36 -15.93 23.97
C ASN A 124 -10.71 -16.47 23.46
N SER A 125 -11.67 -15.59 23.16
CA SER A 125 -12.91 -16.02 22.51
C SER A 125 -12.58 -16.45 21.08
N LEU A 126 -13.02 -17.65 20.71
CA LEU A 126 -12.73 -18.24 19.41
C LEU A 126 -14.04 -18.63 18.76
N TYR A 127 -14.28 -18.05 17.58
CA TYR A 127 -15.50 -18.26 16.81
C TYR A 127 -15.12 -18.91 15.48
N PHE A 128 -15.64 -20.11 15.23
CA PHE A 128 -15.57 -20.74 13.91
C PHE A 128 -16.88 -20.47 13.18
N LEU A 129 -16.80 -19.91 11.98
CA LEU A 129 -17.94 -19.76 11.09
C LEU A 129 -17.89 -20.87 10.04
N ASP A 130 -18.86 -21.80 10.09
CA ASP A 130 -19.06 -22.77 9.03
C ASP A 130 -19.77 -22.11 7.85
N VAL A 131 -18.98 -21.72 6.84
CA VAL A 131 -19.45 -21.04 5.63
C VAL A 131 -20.25 -21.96 4.69
N SER A 132 -20.26 -23.28 4.92
CA SER A 132 -21.05 -24.22 4.12
C SER A 132 -22.54 -24.22 4.48
N GLN A 133 -22.89 -23.70 5.66
CA GLN A 133 -24.25 -23.76 6.21
C GLN A 133 -24.95 -22.41 6.32
N SER A 134 -24.29 -21.30 5.98
CA SER A 134 -24.85 -19.96 6.14
C SER A 134 -25.62 -19.48 4.90
N ASN A 135 -26.94 -19.26 5.05
CA ASN A 135 -27.68 -18.32 4.20
C ASN A 135 -27.18 -16.89 4.54
N ILE A 136 -26.42 -16.29 3.62
CA ILE A 136 -25.63 -15.05 3.80
C ILE A 136 -26.48 -13.86 4.31
N SER A 137 -27.79 -13.83 4.02
CA SER A 137 -28.68 -12.72 4.38
C SER A 137 -28.93 -12.52 5.89
N ASN A 138 -28.77 -13.56 6.71
CA ASN A 138 -28.97 -13.45 8.17
C ASN A 138 -27.69 -13.10 8.95
N LEU A 139 -26.53 -13.25 8.32
CA LEU A 139 -25.22 -13.04 8.96
C LEU A 139 -24.92 -11.56 9.25
N GLU A 140 -25.30 -10.66 8.34
CA GLU A 140 -25.01 -9.23 8.46
C GLU A 140 -25.61 -8.60 9.74
N LYS A 141 -26.78 -9.08 10.17
CA LYS A 141 -27.43 -8.63 11.40
C LYS A 141 -26.71 -9.09 12.67
N GLU A 142 -26.16 -10.30 12.68
CA GLU A 142 -25.44 -10.82 13.86
C GLU A 142 -24.05 -10.20 14.00
N PHE A 143 -23.32 -10.00 12.90
CA PHE A 143 -22.00 -9.38 12.92
C PHE A 143 -22.04 -7.91 13.37
N SER A 144 -23.04 -7.14 12.93
CA SER A 144 -23.19 -5.73 13.31
C SER A 144 -23.45 -5.54 14.82
N ASN A 145 -24.26 -6.43 15.41
CA ASN A 145 -24.60 -6.39 16.84
C ASN A 145 -23.42 -6.79 17.75
N ASN A 146 -22.52 -7.65 17.27
CA ASN A 146 -21.39 -8.12 18.07
C ASN A 146 -20.22 -7.13 18.10
N PHE A 147 -20.03 -6.32 17.05
CA PHE A 147 -18.97 -5.31 17.01
C PHE A 147 -19.28 -4.08 17.89
N THR A 148 -20.55 -3.73 18.07
CA THR A 148 -20.96 -2.60 18.93
C THR A 148 -20.74 -2.87 20.41
N ARG A 149 -20.65 -4.14 20.82
CA ARG A 149 -20.48 -4.53 22.23
C ARG A 149 -19.06 -4.30 22.78
N GLY A 150 -18.07 -4.08 21.89
CA GLY A 150 -16.69 -3.77 22.25
C GLY A 150 -16.43 -2.32 22.68
N LYS A 151 -17.35 -1.38 22.42
CA LYS A 151 -17.23 0.00 22.91
C LYS A 151 -17.85 0.13 24.30
N LYS A 152 -17.09 -0.26 25.34
CA LYS A 152 -17.42 0.09 26.73
C LYS A 152 -17.50 1.63 26.83
N LYS A 153 -18.69 2.17 27.10
CA LYS A 153 -18.86 3.57 27.53
C LYS A 153 -18.01 3.81 28.79
N LEU A 154 -17.05 4.72 28.71
CA LEU A 154 -16.46 5.35 29.89
C LEU A 154 -17.56 6.22 30.53
N ASN A 155 -18.15 5.75 31.63
CA ASN A 155 -18.97 6.60 32.48
C ASN A 155 -18.03 7.50 33.28
N ILE A 156 -17.97 8.77 32.91
CA ILE A 156 -17.36 9.82 33.74
C ILE A 156 -18.46 10.25 34.73
N GLN A 157 -18.26 9.94 36.00
CA GLN A 157 -19.06 10.51 37.09
C GLN A 157 -18.48 11.89 37.43
N ASN A 158 -19.34 12.91 37.42
CA ASN A 158 -19.21 14.11 38.25
C ASN A 158 -20.39 14.13 39.22
#